data_AF-A0A9W9AQ62-F1
#
_entry.id   AF-A0A9W9AQ62-F1
#
_cell.length_a   1.000
_cell.length_b   1.000
_cell.length_c   1.000
_cell.angle_alpha   90.00
_cell.angle_beta   90.00
_cell.angle_gamma   90.00
#
_symmetry.space_group_name_H-M   'P 1'
#
loop_
_entity.id
_entity.type
_entity.pdbx_description
1 polymer ?
#
loop_
_entity_poly.entity_id
_entity_poly.type
_entity_poly.pdbx_seq_one_letter_code
_entity_poly.pdbx_strand_id
1 'polypeptide(L)'
;IDSVLKDLKIYSRQLSTMMRTLVDETQILDRLHYKNKNQHRSSLFSRRINELRRYSHRAEEFQICGLVDDLRQSFFGKANGLVHKQMKGFWSHHPDERFV
;
A
#
# COMPACT_ATOMS: atom_id res chain seq x y z
N ILE A 1 -14.24 4.12 -18.94
CA ILE A 1 -13.51 2.96 -18.37
C ILE A 1 -12.00 3.13 -18.59
N ASP A 2 -11.52 3.34 -19.82
CA ASP A 2 -10.09 3.58 -20.09
C ASP A 2 -9.48 4.77 -19.34
N SER A 3 -10.20 5.89 -19.22
CA SER A 3 -9.77 7.03 -18.41
C SER A 3 -9.58 6.65 -16.94
N VAL A 4 -10.58 5.98 -16.36
CA VAL A 4 -10.57 5.51 -14.97
C VAL A 4 -9.43 4.50 -14.72
N LEU A 5 -9.14 3.60 -15.66
CA LEU A 5 -8.02 2.66 -15.55
C LEU A 5 -6.65 3.35 -15.65
N LYS A 6 -6.55 4.42 -16.46
CA LYS A 6 -5.34 5.28 -16.50
C LYS A 6 -5.15 6.00 -15.17
N ASP A 7 -6.22 6.56 -14.60
CA ASP A 7 -6.19 7.23 -13.30
C ASP A 7 -5.83 6.24 -12.20
N LEU A 8 -6.43 5.05 -12.19
CA LEU A 8 -6.11 3.97 -11.26
C LEU A 8 -4.64 3.57 -11.31
N LYS A 9 -4.02 3.55 -12.49
CA LYS A 9 -2.58 3.31 -12.65
C LYS A 9 -1.74 4.43 -12.05
N ILE A 10 -2.14 5.69 -12.21
CA ILE A 10 -1.46 6.84 -11.63
C ILE A 10 -1.55 6.76 -10.10
N TYR A 11 -2.75 6.51 -9.56
CA TYR A 11 -2.99 6.38 -8.14
C TYR A 11 -2.26 5.18 -7.53
N SER A 12 -2.22 4.01 -8.19
CA SER A 12 -1.42 2.85 -7.76
C SER A 12 0.07 3.21 -7.60
N ARG A 13 0.65 3.96 -8.55
CA ARG A 13 2.05 4.42 -8.47
C ARG A 13 2.27 5.45 -7.35
N GLN A 14 1.32 6.38 -7.18
CA GLN A 14 1.38 7.37 -6.10
C GLN A 14 1.27 6.69 -4.73
N LEU A 15 0.31 5.77 -4.58
CA LEU A 15 0.12 4.97 -3.37
C LEU A 15 1.39 4.16 -3.04
N SER A 16 1.98 3.50 -4.04
CA SER A 16 3.23 2.77 -3.86
C SER A 16 4.38 3.66 -3.36
N THR A 17 4.45 4.90 -3.86
CA THR A 17 5.43 5.89 -3.38
C THR A 17 5.13 6.30 -1.95
N MET A 18 3.88 6.63 -1.63
CA MET A 18 3.46 7.02 -0.27
C MET A 18 3.69 5.91 0.75
N MET A 19 3.42 4.64 0.40
CA MET A 19 3.68 3.53 1.31
C MET A 19 5.17 3.30 1.56
N ARG A 20 6.03 3.53 0.57
CA ARG A 20 7.49 3.51 0.79
C ARG A 20 7.92 4.58 1.79
N THR A 21 7.41 5.81 1.65
CA THR A 21 7.67 6.88 2.61
C THR A 21 7.18 6.51 4.01
N LEU A 22 5.98 5.91 4.11
CA LEU A 22 5.43 5.45 5.39
C LEU A 22 6.32 4.36 6.04
N VAL A 23 6.84 3.43 5.25
CA VAL A 23 7.79 2.41 5.73
C VAL A 23 9.07 3.06 6.26
N ASP A 24 9.65 4.00 5.51
CA ASP A 24 10.85 4.73 5.92
C ASP A 24 10.63 5.50 7.24
N GLU A 25 9.49 6.19 7.37
CA GLU A 25 9.10 6.88 8.61
C GLU A 25 8.91 5.90 9.77
N THR A 26 8.32 4.73 9.51
CA THR A 26 8.11 3.69 10.52
C THR A 26 9.44 3.16 11.05
N GLN A 27 10.43 2.95 10.19
CA GLN A 27 11.78 2.54 10.60
C GLN A 27 12.45 3.60 11.48
N ILE A 28 12.24 4.89 11.19
CA ILE A 28 12.74 5.99 12.03
C ILE A 28 12.07 5.94 13.41
N LEU A 29 10.75 5.75 13.45
CA LEU A 29 9.99 5.64 14.69
C LEU A 29 10.40 4.41 15.52
N ASP A 30 10.72 3.29 14.89
CA ASP A 30 11.23 2.08 15.54
C ASP A 30 12.57 2.34 16.23
N ARG A 31 13.50 3.00 15.53
CA ARG A 31 14.81 3.39 16.08
C ARG A 31 14.67 4.38 17.21
N LEU A 32 13.79 5.37 17.05
CA LEU A 32 13.51 6.38 18.08
C LEU A 32 12.90 5.74 19.33
N HIS A 33 11.93 4.83 19.15
CA HIS A 33 11.34 4.07 20.23
C HIS A 33 12.39 3.22 20.94
N TYR A 34 13.23 2.49 20.20
CA TYR A 34 14.29 1.67 20.78
C TYR A 34 15.24 2.50 21.66
N LYS A 35 15.68 3.66 21.17
CA LYS A 35 16.58 4.56 21.91
C LYS A 35 15.92 5.17 23.16
N ASN A 36 14.65 5.55 23.07
CA ASN A 36 13.95 6.30 24.14
C ASN A 36 13.13 5.42 25.10
N LYS A 37 13.13 4.10 24.90
CA LYS A 37 12.28 3.15 25.64
C LYS A 37 12.40 3.27 27.17
N ASN A 38 13.61 3.54 27.66
CA ASN A 38 13.91 3.54 29.10
C ASN A 38 13.88 4.94 29.74
N GLN A 39 13.87 6.03 28.94
CA GLN A 39 13.95 7.40 29.44
C GLN A 39 12.57 8.09 29.54
N HIS A 40 11.62 7.72 28.68
CA HIS A 40 10.38 8.49 28.50
C HIS A 40 9.11 7.62 28.49
N ARG A 41 9.13 6.46 29.14
CA ARG A 41 8.07 5.44 29.09
C ARG A 41 6.66 5.95 29.42
N SER A 42 6.54 6.91 30.33
CA SER A 42 5.27 7.51 30.78
C SER A 42 4.95 8.85 30.09
N SER A 43 5.78 9.30 29.16
CA SER A 43 5.51 10.52 28.39
C SER A 43 4.38 10.32 27.38
N LEU A 44 3.57 11.36 27.19
CA LEU A 44 2.56 11.40 26.12
C LEU A 44 3.21 11.21 24.73
N PHE A 45 4.45 11.67 24.57
CA PHE A 45 5.24 11.49 23.36
C PHE A 45 5.53 10.02 23.06
N SER A 46 6.01 9.26 24.04
CA SER A 46 6.27 7.82 23.88
C SER A 46 4.99 7.03 23.57
N ARG A 47 3.86 7.41 24.18
CA ARG A 47 2.55 6.83 23.86
C ARG A 47 2.15 7.09 22.40
N ARG A 48 2.27 8.34 21.93
CA ARG A 48 1.96 8.70 20.53
C ARG A 48 2.84 7.97 19.53
N ILE A 49 4.14 7.82 19.81
CA ILE A 49 5.06 7.02 18.98
C ILE A 49 4.58 5.57 18.90
N ASN A 50 4.22 4.96 20.04
CA ASN A 50 3.74 3.58 20.07
C ASN A 50 2.42 3.39 19.31
N GLU A 51 1.50 4.36 19.41
CA GLU A 51 0.26 4.35 18.64
C GLU A 51 0.55 4.46 17.14
N LEU A 52 1.37 5.42 16.72
CA LEU A 52 1.72 5.63 15.32
C LEU A 52 2.41 4.40 14.70
N ARG A 53 3.36 3.79 15.41
CA ARG A 53 4.03 2.54 14.98
C ARG A 53 3.03 1.40 14.77
N ARG A 54 2.08 1.23 15.70
CA ARG A 54 1.03 0.20 15.57
C ARG A 54 0.15 0.44 14.34
N TYR A 55 -0.22 1.68 14.07
CA TYR A 55 -1.00 2.02 12.88
C TYR A 55 -0.20 1.76 11.60
N SER A 56 1.06 2.16 11.57
CA SER A 56 1.92 1.93 10.41
C SER A 56 2.10 0.45 10.09
N HIS A 57 2.36 -0.40 11.09
CA HIS A 57 2.48 -1.84 10.86
C HIS A 57 1.16 -2.47 10.37
N ARG A 58 0.01 -2.05 10.91
CA ARG A 58 -1.30 -2.50 10.39
C ARG A 58 -1.53 -2.05 8.94
N ALA A 59 -1.09 -0.86 8.59
CA ALA A 59 -1.20 -0.34 7.22
C ALA A 59 -0.31 -1.13 6.25
N GLU A 60 0.86 -1.59 6.70
CA GLU A 60 1.74 -2.48 5.94
C GLU A 60 1.15 -3.89 5.80
N GLU A 61 0.61 -4.46 6.87
CA GLU A 61 -0.08 -5.76 6.87
C GLU A 61 -1.28 -5.83 5.92
N PHE A 62 -1.98 -4.70 5.74
CA PHE A 62 -3.16 -4.64 4.87
C PHE A 62 -2.83 -4.73 3.37
N GLN A 63 -1.55 -4.58 2.97
CA GLN A 63 -1.07 -4.77 1.59
C GLN A 63 -1.89 -4.06 0.49
N ILE A 64 -2.35 -2.82 0.77
CA ILE A 64 -3.23 -2.04 -0.12
C ILE A 64 -2.68 -1.94 -1.56
N CYS A 65 -1.37 -1.77 -1.71
CA CYS A 65 -0.76 -1.67 -3.03
C CYS A 65 -1.01 -2.94 -3.85
N GLY A 66 -0.92 -4.12 -3.22
CA GLY A 66 -1.24 -5.40 -3.85
C GLY A 66 -2.70 -5.48 -4.25
N LEU A 67 -3.63 -5.12 -3.34
CA LEU A 67 -5.07 -5.11 -3.63
C LEU A 67 -5.44 -4.21 -4.82
N VAL A 68 -4.85 -3.02 -4.90
CA VAL A 68 -5.11 -2.08 -6.01
C VAL A 68 -4.53 -2.62 -7.33
N ASP A 69 -3.38 -3.27 -7.29
CA ASP A 69 -2.79 -3.89 -8.47
C ASP A 69 -3.57 -5.13 -8.93
N ASP A 70 -4.09 -5.94 -8.01
CA ASP A 70 -4.97 -7.08 -8.29
C ASP A 70 -6.31 -6.62 -8.88
N LEU A 71 -6.91 -5.58 -8.30
CA LEU A 71 -8.08 -4.91 -8.85
C LEU A 71 -7.80 -4.45 -10.29
N ARG A 72 -6.65 -3.80 -10.52
CA ARG A 72 -6.28 -3.34 -11.87
C ARG A 72 -6.09 -4.51 -12.83
N GLN A 73 -5.52 -5.63 -12.39
CA GLN A 73 -5.32 -6.83 -13.21
C GLN A 73 -6.65 -7.51 -13.58
N SER A 74 -7.67 -7.45 -12.74
CA SER A 74 -8.98 -8.06 -13.01
C SER A 74 -9.65 -7.56 -14.31
N PHE A 75 -9.35 -6.33 -14.74
CA PHE A 75 -9.84 -5.73 -15.99
C PHE A 75 -9.09 -6.21 -17.27
N PHE A 76 -7.97 -6.93 -17.12
CA PHE A 76 -7.16 -7.44 -18.24
C PHE A 76 -7.14 -8.98 -18.33
N GLY A 77 -7.91 -9.69 -17.48
CA GLY A 77 -8.02 -11.16 -17.47
C GLY A 77 -6.90 -11.88 -16.71
N LYS A 78 -7.05 -13.20 -16.48
CA LYS A 78 -6.03 -14.05 -15.84
C LYS A 78 -4.78 -14.19 -16.71
N ALA A 79 -3.82 -13.30 -16.55
CA ALA A 79 -2.51 -13.42 -17.16
C ALA A 79 -1.65 -14.37 -16.30
N ASN A 80 -1.34 -15.55 -16.83
CA ASN A 80 -0.46 -16.55 -16.24
C ASN A 80 1.02 -16.10 -16.15
N GLY A 81 1.31 -15.03 -15.41
CA GLY A 81 2.68 -14.68 -14.99
C GLY A 81 3.46 -13.66 -15.83
N LEU A 82 2.85 -12.93 -16.78
CA LEU A 82 3.57 -11.96 -17.63
C LEU A 82 2.89 -10.57 -17.63
N VAL A 83 3.03 -9.88 -16.49
CA VAL A 83 2.14 -8.81 -15.99
C VAL A 83 2.28 -7.43 -16.70
N HIS A 84 3.40 -7.08 -17.36
CA HIS A 84 3.58 -5.69 -17.82
C HIS A 84 3.23 -5.39 -19.28
N LYS A 85 3.25 -6.37 -20.18
CA LYS A 85 2.98 -6.13 -21.60
C LYS A 85 1.49 -6.18 -21.94
N GLN A 86 0.67 -6.97 -21.25
CA GLN A 86 -0.77 -7.06 -21.51
C GLN A 86 -1.57 -5.85 -21.00
N MET A 87 -1.10 -5.16 -19.95
CA MET A 87 -1.77 -3.95 -19.42
C MET A 87 -1.57 -2.68 -20.27
N LYS A 88 -1.10 -2.81 -21.51
CA LYS A 88 -0.95 -1.71 -22.48
C LYS A 88 -2.05 -1.70 -23.56
N GLY A 89 -2.86 -2.76 -23.65
CA GLY A 89 -3.96 -2.89 -24.60
C GLY A 89 -5.29 -2.35 -24.07
N PHE A 90 -6.34 -2.45 -24.89
CA PHE A 90 -7.72 -2.19 -24.46
C PHE A 90 -8.13 -3.19 -23.36
N TRP A 91 -8.93 -2.75 -22.40
CA TRP A 91 -9.51 -3.64 -21.39
C TRP A 91 -10.30 -4.76 -22.09
N SER A 92 -9.96 -6.00 -21.76
CA SER A 92 -10.44 -7.20 -22.46
C SER A 92 -11.38 -8.03 -21.59
N HIS A 93 -11.53 -7.67 -20.31
CA HIS A 93 -12.26 -8.45 -19.33
C HIS A 93 -13.07 -7.54 -18.40
N HIS A 94 -14.32 -7.94 -18.15
CA HIS A 94 -15.14 -7.33 -17.10
C HIS A 94 -14.84 -8.07 -15.79
N PRO A 95 -14.46 -7.38 -14.69
CA PRO A 95 -14.33 -8.02 -13.39
C PRO A 95 -15.70 -8.49 -12.95
N ASP A 96 -15.85 -9.80 -12.75
CA ASP A 96 -17.08 -10.40 -12.26
C ASP A 96 -17.24 -10.16 -10.75
N GLU A 97 -18.47 -10.26 -10.23
CA GLU A 97 -18.92 -9.80 -8.89
C GLU A 97 -18.16 -10.38 -7.68
N ARG A 98 -17.29 -11.38 -7.91
CA ARG A 98 -16.50 -12.08 -6.88
C ARG A 98 -15.27 -11.31 -6.37
N PHE A 99 -15.01 -10.11 -6.88
CA PHE A 99 -13.86 -9.27 -6.50
C PHE A 99 -14.23 -8.04 -5.65
N VAL A 100 -15.49 -7.93 -5.18
CA VAL A 100 -15.95 -6.91 -4.22
C VAL A 100 -16.00 -7.48 -2.80
#